data_AF-A0A2N3AIQ0-F1
#
_entry.id   AF-A0A2N3AIQ0-F1
#
_cell.length_a   1.000
_cell.length_b   1.000
_cell.length_c   1.000
_cell.angle_alpha   90.00
_cell.angle_beta   90.00
_cell.angle_gamma   90.00
#
_symmetry.space_group_name_H-M   'P 1'
#
loop_
_entity.id
_entity.type
_entity.pdbx_description
1 polymer ?
#
loop_
_entity_poly.entity_id
_entity_poly.type
_entity_poly.pdbx_seq_one_letter_code
_entity_poly.pdbx_strand_id
1 'polypeptide(L)'
;RQAIDRMVREIRHGEVVTTGTTTSITVTIPALGSESTYNVTYSWSGNTWDPINRIVSSGTNPLINNVQNLHFTYPDTSKVHILLEVDFDKDNNPDVTLNSDVNLRNYGL
;
A
#
# COMPACT_ATOMS: atom_id res chain seq x y z
N ARG A 1 5.44 -12.36 3.69
CA ARG A 1 6.49 -11.45 3.17
C ARG A 1 6.27 -11.07 1.70
N GLN A 2 6.01 -12.02 0.78
CA GLN A 2 5.78 -11.71 -0.64
C GLN A 2 4.71 -10.64 -0.92
N ALA A 3 3.61 -10.62 -0.16
CA ALA A 3 2.54 -9.64 -0.32
C ALA A 3 2.97 -8.19 0.03
N ILE A 4 3.79 -8.03 1.08
CA ILE A 4 4.33 -6.73 1.50
C ILE A 4 5.31 -6.21 0.43
N ASP A 5 6.23 -7.07 -0.02
CA ASP A 5 7.19 -6.73 -1.08
C ASP A 5 6.49 -6.36 -2.39
N ARG A 6 5.36 -7.00 -2.69
CA ARG A 6 4.52 -6.66 -3.83
C ARG A 6 3.91 -5.26 -3.66
N MET A 7 3.28 -4.98 -2.52
CA MET A 7 2.67 -3.68 -2.23
C MET A 7 3.67 -2.54 -2.36
N VAL A 8 4.80 -2.64 -1.65
CA VAL A 8 5.84 -1.61 -1.66
C VAL A 8 6.40 -1.38 -3.06
N ARG A 9 6.64 -2.46 -3.81
CA ARG A 9 7.16 -2.38 -5.18
C ARG A 9 6.17 -1.74 -6.13
N GLU A 10 4.90 -2.09 -6.03
CA GLU A 10 3.83 -1.55 -6.86
C GLU A 10 3.64 -0.06 -6.59
N ILE A 11 3.60 0.36 -5.32
CA ILE A 11 3.61 1.79 -4.94
C ILE A 11 4.83 2.49 -5.51
N ARG A 12 6.02 1.89 -5.42
CA ARG A 12 7.26 2.46 -5.97
C ARG A 12 7.21 2.67 -7.49
N HIS A 13 6.42 1.88 -8.23
CA HIS A 13 6.23 2.05 -9.67
C HIS A 13 5.22 3.13 -10.03
N GLY A 14 4.55 3.72 -9.03
CA GLY A 14 3.60 4.78 -9.29
C GLY A 14 4.23 6.03 -9.88
N GLU A 15 3.39 6.74 -10.61
CA GLU A 15 3.59 8.08 -11.14
C GLU A 15 3.18 9.10 -10.09
N VAL A 16 1.99 8.98 -9.52
CA VAL A 16 1.49 10.01 -8.59
C VAL A 16 0.56 9.39 -7.54
N VAL A 17 0.65 9.88 -6.30
CA VAL A 17 -0.39 9.65 -5.30
C VAL A 17 -1.59 10.54 -5.63
N THR A 18 -2.73 9.94 -5.96
CA THR A 18 -3.94 10.69 -6.33
C THR A 18 -4.79 11.03 -5.12
N THR A 19 -4.95 10.08 -4.19
CA THR A 19 -5.67 10.27 -2.92
C THR A 19 -5.04 9.41 -1.84
N GLY A 20 -5.21 9.81 -0.58
CA GLY A 20 -4.82 9.00 0.55
C GLY A 20 -5.43 9.49 1.85
N THR A 21 -5.39 8.59 2.83
CA THR A 21 -5.70 8.81 4.23
C THR A 21 -4.64 8.05 5.04
N THR A 22 -4.76 8.04 6.37
CA THR A 22 -3.86 7.23 7.21
C THR A 22 -3.99 5.74 6.90
N THR A 23 -5.18 5.24 6.55
CA THR A 23 -5.43 3.80 6.35
C THR A 23 -5.67 3.41 4.89
N SER A 24 -5.59 4.35 3.95
CA SER A 24 -5.82 4.10 2.53
C SER A 24 -4.91 4.95 1.66
N ILE A 25 -4.45 4.42 0.54
CA ILE A 25 -3.71 5.19 -0.45
C ILE A 25 -4.05 4.73 -1.86
N THR A 26 -4.25 5.67 -2.77
CA THR A 26 -4.44 5.43 -4.20
C THR A 26 -3.28 6.01 -4.97
N VAL A 27 -2.65 5.17 -5.79
CA VAL A 27 -1.50 5.51 -6.61
C VAL A 27 -1.83 5.19 -8.06
N THR A 28 -1.53 6.14 -8.95
CA THR A 28 -1.59 5.90 -10.39
C THR A 28 -0.29 5.24 -10.84
N ILE A 29 -0.40 4.11 -11.50
CA ILE A 29 0.71 3.41 -12.14
C ILE A 29 0.66 3.74 -13.64
N PRO A 30 1.72 4.31 -14.23
CA PRO A 30 1.75 4.65 -15.64
C PRO A 30 1.77 3.39 -16.50
N ALA A 31 1.61 3.55 -17.81
CA ALA A 31 1.81 2.44 -18.73
C ALA A 31 3.27 1.94 -18.66
N LEU A 32 3.46 0.67 -18.29
CA LEU A 32 4.77 0.04 -18.15
C LEU A 32 4.90 -1.11 -19.16
N GLY A 33 5.63 -0.86 -20.24
CA GLY A 33 5.75 -1.83 -21.33
C GLY A 33 4.42 -2.02 -22.05
N SER A 34 3.88 -3.23 -22.02
CA SER A 34 2.58 -3.55 -22.64
C SER A 34 1.38 -3.36 -21.73
N GLU A 35 1.59 -2.99 -20.46
CA GLU A 35 0.51 -2.73 -19.50
C GLU A 35 -0.01 -1.30 -19.65
N SER A 36 -1.33 -1.14 -19.71
CA SER A 36 -1.98 0.16 -19.70
C SER A 36 -1.88 0.83 -18.33
N THR A 37 -1.96 2.16 -18.29
CA THR A 37 -2.10 2.93 -17.04
C THR A 37 -3.27 2.41 -16.20
N TYR A 38 -3.07 2.26 -14.90
CA TYR A 38 -4.13 1.89 -13.96
C TYR A 38 -3.95 2.55 -12.60
N ASN A 39 -5.04 2.63 -11.84
CA ASN A 39 -5.01 3.04 -10.45
C ASN A 39 -5.06 1.82 -9.53
N VAL A 40 -4.22 1.83 -8.51
CA VAL A 40 -4.26 0.85 -7.43
C VAL A 40 -4.54 1.57 -6.12
N THR A 41 -5.52 1.06 -5.37
CA THR A 41 -5.82 1.51 -4.02
C THR A 41 -5.50 0.41 -3.03
N TYR A 42 -4.73 0.73 -2.00
CA TYR A 42 -4.59 -0.12 -0.82
C TYR A 42 -5.41 0.49 0.29
N SER A 43 -6.31 -0.29 0.90
CA SER A 43 -7.22 0.19 1.93
C SER A 43 -7.33 -0.80 3.08
N TRP A 44 -7.26 -0.29 4.29
CA TRP A 44 -7.51 -0.99 5.54
C TRP A 44 -8.64 -0.30 6.29
N SER A 45 -9.51 -1.10 6.91
CA SER A 45 -10.70 -0.62 7.62
C SER A 45 -10.37 0.18 8.88
N GLY A 46 -9.16 0.01 9.44
CA GLY A 46 -8.77 0.58 10.72
C GLY A 46 -9.01 -0.33 11.91
N ASN A 47 -9.67 -1.49 11.73
CA ASN A 47 -9.85 -2.45 12.81
C ASN A 47 -8.67 -3.42 12.84
N THR A 48 -8.18 -3.71 14.04
CA THR A 48 -7.14 -4.71 14.24
C THR A 48 -7.55 -6.05 13.65
N TRP A 49 -6.58 -6.71 13.02
CA TRP A 49 -6.68 -8.00 12.33
C TRP A 49 -7.46 -8.02 11.00
N ASP A 50 -8.15 -6.94 10.64
CA ASP A 50 -8.74 -6.82 9.31
C ASP A 50 -7.64 -6.79 8.23
N PRO A 51 -7.93 -7.28 7.01
CA PRO A 51 -6.94 -7.31 5.95
C PRO A 51 -6.75 -5.94 5.29
N ILE A 52 -5.56 -5.71 4.76
CA ILE A 52 -5.35 -4.71 3.71
C ILE A 52 -5.87 -5.27 2.41
N ASN A 53 -6.78 -4.53 1.79
CA ASN A 53 -7.34 -4.85 0.49
C ASN A 53 -6.59 -4.09 -0.60
N ARG A 54 -6.19 -4.81 -1.64
CA ARG A 54 -5.74 -4.22 -2.91
C ARG A 54 -6.93 -4.14 -3.86
N ILE A 55 -7.25 -2.93 -4.29
CA ILE A 55 -8.36 -2.61 -5.17
C ILE A 55 -7.79 -2.10 -6.48
N VAL A 56 -8.15 -2.74 -7.57
CA VAL A 56 -7.86 -2.31 -8.95
C VAL A 56 -9.13 -2.45 -9.77
N SER A 57 -9.11 -2.02 -11.03
CA SER A 57 -10.26 -2.13 -11.94
C SER A 57 -10.85 -3.54 -12.06
N SER A 58 -10.02 -4.58 -11.91
CA SER A 58 -10.47 -5.98 -11.96
C SER A 58 -11.15 -6.48 -10.68
N GLY A 59 -11.20 -5.68 -9.62
CA GLY A 59 -11.87 -6.01 -8.36
C GLY A 59 -10.99 -5.82 -7.11
N THR A 60 -11.57 -6.20 -5.96
CA THR A 60 -10.95 -6.09 -4.63
C THR A 60 -10.43 -7.44 -4.18
N ASN A 61 -9.17 -7.49 -3.74
CA ASN A 61 -8.55 -8.70 -3.22
C ASN A 61 -7.82 -8.42 -1.89
N PRO A 62 -8.03 -9.24 -0.85
CA PRO A 62 -7.23 -9.14 0.37
C PRO A 62 -5.78 -9.50 0.07
N LEU A 63 -4.83 -8.66 0.52
CA LEU A 63 -3.42 -8.80 0.23
C LEU A 63 -2.61 -9.21 1.46
N ILE A 64 -2.85 -8.55 2.59
CA ILE A 64 -2.16 -8.81 3.86
C ILE A 64 -3.22 -8.96 4.93
N ASN A 65 -3.29 -10.12 5.58
CA ASN A 65 -4.23 -10.40 6.66
C ASN A 65 -3.59 -10.08 8.01
N ASN A 66 -4.42 -10.04 9.06
CA ASN A 66 -4.00 -9.87 10.44
C ASN A 66 -3.22 -8.56 10.68
N VAL A 67 -3.66 -7.48 10.04
CA VAL A 67 -3.01 -6.17 10.15
C VAL A 67 -3.38 -5.57 11.48
N GLN A 68 -2.39 -5.31 12.31
CA GLN A 68 -2.57 -4.67 13.60
C GLN A 68 -2.61 -3.15 13.44
N ASN A 69 -1.74 -2.60 12.59
CA ASN A 69 -1.63 -1.17 12.36
C ASN A 69 -1.21 -0.90 10.92
N LEU A 70 -1.79 0.14 10.32
CA LEU A 70 -1.38 0.66 9.02
C LEU A 70 -1.49 2.17 9.03
N HIS A 71 -0.39 2.82 8.67
CA HIS A 71 -0.29 4.24 8.54
C HIS A 71 0.46 4.61 7.26
N PHE A 72 -0.26 5.26 6.35
CA PHE A 72 0.32 5.96 5.22
C PHE A 72 0.52 7.43 5.56
N THR A 73 1.66 7.98 5.18
CA THR A 73 1.92 9.43 5.26
C THR A 73 2.63 9.86 3.99
N TYR A 74 2.10 10.84 3.29
CA TYR A 74 2.66 11.33 2.03
C TYR A 74 2.70 12.86 2.07
N PRO A 75 3.82 13.47 2.48
CA PRO A 75 3.92 14.93 2.60
C PRO A 75 3.84 15.63 1.23
N ASP A 76 4.15 14.89 0.17
CA ASP A 76 4.01 15.30 -1.23
C ASP A 76 3.52 14.11 -2.07
N THR A 77 3.13 14.37 -3.32
CA THR A 77 2.59 13.34 -4.21
C THR A 77 3.65 12.44 -4.85
N SER A 78 4.93 12.57 -4.46
CA SER A 78 6.10 11.85 -5.00
C SER A 78 6.71 10.83 -4.02
N LYS A 79 6.32 10.89 -2.74
CA LYS A 79 6.85 10.03 -1.67
C LYS A 79 5.75 9.55 -0.73
N VAL A 80 5.83 8.27 -0.37
CA VAL A 80 4.93 7.63 0.59
C VAL A 80 5.74 6.99 1.71
N HIS A 81 5.50 7.40 2.94
CA HIS A 81 5.90 6.70 4.14
C HIS A 81 4.87 5.65 4.51
N ILE A 82 5.32 4.44 4.80
CA ILE A 82 4.47 3.29 5.14
C ILE A 82 4.94 2.75 6.49
N LEU A 83 4.05 2.81 7.47
CA LEU A 83 4.11 2.04 8.70
C LEU A 83 3.07 0.92 8.61
N LEU A 84 3.51 -0.34 8.69
CA LEU A 84 2.65 -1.52 8.68
C LEU A 84 3.11 -2.47 9.77
N GLU A 85 2.17 -2.90 10.60
CA GLU A 85 2.36 -3.90 11.65
C GLU A 85 1.37 -5.05 11.44
N VAL A 86 1.87 -6.26 11.46
CA VAL A 86 1.08 -7.50 11.30
C VAL A 86 1.34 -8.39 12.50
N ASP A 87 0.26 -8.93 13.06
CA ASP A 87 0.22 -9.74 14.27
C ASP A 87 -0.55 -11.03 13.96
N PHE A 88 0.16 -12.14 13.71
CA PHE A 88 -0.43 -13.40 13.28
C PHE A 88 -1.06 -14.20 14.41
N ASP A 89 -0.48 -14.17 15.61
CA ASP A 89 -0.96 -14.94 16.76
C ASP A 89 -1.95 -14.17 17.65
N LYS A 90 -2.16 -12.89 17.36
CA LYS A 90 -3.12 -12.00 18.00
C LYS A 90 -2.80 -11.77 19.48
N ASP A 91 -1.52 -11.74 19.82
CA ASP A 91 -1.04 -11.47 21.17
C ASP A 91 -0.80 -9.97 21.44
N ASN A 92 -1.15 -9.12 20.46
CA ASN A 92 -0.94 -7.67 20.43
C ASN A 92 0.53 -7.25 20.29
N ASN A 93 1.46 -8.16 20.02
CA ASN A 93 2.83 -7.86 19.65
C ASN A 93 3.00 -8.07 18.13
N PRO A 94 3.38 -7.03 17.37
CA PRO A 94 3.62 -7.20 15.95
C PRO A 94 4.71 -8.26 15.68
N ASP A 95 4.35 -9.32 14.95
CA ASP A 95 5.29 -10.30 14.41
C ASP A 95 6.14 -9.73 13.27
N VAL A 96 5.54 -8.81 12.50
CA VAL A 96 6.19 -8.18 11.34
C VAL A 96 5.89 -6.70 11.35
N THR A 97 6.96 -5.91 11.34
CA THR A 97 6.90 -4.45 11.19
C THR A 97 7.61 -4.04 9.89
N LEU A 98 6.94 -3.24 9.08
CA LEU A 98 7.51 -2.47 7.98
C LEU A 98 7.39 -0.99 8.35
N ASN A 99 8.52 -0.30 8.40
CA ASN A 99 8.58 1.15 8.54
C ASN A 99 9.53 1.66 7.46
N SER A 100 8.99 2.15 6.35
CA SER A 100 9.79 2.52 5.20
C SER A 100 9.21 3.68 4.42
N ASP A 101 10.12 4.51 3.94
CA ASP A 101 9.86 5.49 2.90
C ASP A 101 9.94 4.84 1.51
N VAL A 102 9.01 5.20 0.63
CA VAL A 102 8.90 4.73 -0.75
C VAL A 102 8.76 5.93 -1.68
N ASN A 103 9.79 6.17 -2.50
CA ASN A 103 9.74 7.20 -3.53
C ASN A 103 9.09 6.62 -4.80
N LEU A 104 8.20 7.39 -5.42
CA LEU A 104 7.57 7.09 -6.70
C LEU A 104 8.61 7.25 -7.81
N ARG A 105 8.92 6.15 -8.53
CA ARG A 105 9.96 6.15 -9.57
C ARG A 105 9.54 6.86 -10.85
N ASN A 106 8.24 6.95 -11.08
CA ASN A 106 7.69 7.48 -12.32
C ASN A 106 7.07 8.85 -12.13
N TYR A 107 7.44 9.58 -11.08
CA TYR A 107 6.83 10.85 -10.74
C TYR A 107 7.02 11.91 -11.84
N GLY A 108 5.89 12.45 -12.33
CA GLY A 108 5.85 13.51 -13.34
C GLY A 108 6.20 13.06 -14.76
N LEU A 109 6.08 11.76 -15.07
CA LEU A 109 6.23 11.22 -16.43
C LEU A 109 5.03 11.54 -17.34
#